data_AF-A0A944HK01-F1
#
_entry.id   AF-A0A944HK01-F1
#
_cell.length_a   1.000
_cell.length_b   1.000
_cell.length_c   1.000
_cell.angle_alpha   90.00
_cell.angle_beta   90.00
_cell.angle_gamma   90.00
#
_symmetry.space_group_name_H-M   'P 1'
#
loop_
_entity.id
_entity.type
_entity.pdbx_description
1 polymer ?
#
loop_
_entity_poly.entity_id
_entity_poly.type
_entity_poly.pdbx_seq_one_letter_code
_entity_poly.pdbx_strand_id
1 'polypeptide(L)'
;MRKLIVCNVISLDGYFEGPGEDVMAMPFDHGFSDYHAERLRAADTLLLGRTPHEGFRSYWPTIADDSDAPPLEREVSRRGTRTWDGSGLVLVRYAVEPTRS
;
A
#
# COMPACT_ATOMS: atom_id res chain seq x y z
N MET A 1 9.42 11.68 19.11
CA MET A 1 9.79 10.98 17.86
C MET A 1 8.57 10.27 17.31
N ARG A 2 8.30 10.37 15.99
CA ARG A 2 7.24 9.60 15.33
C ARG A 2 7.76 8.20 14.95
N LYS A 3 6.92 7.17 15.01
CA LYS A 3 7.30 5.80 14.63
C LYS A 3 7.18 5.64 13.12
N LEU A 4 8.18 5.02 12.49
CA LEU A 4 8.08 4.53 11.12
C LEU A 4 7.56 3.09 11.17
N ILE A 5 6.44 2.83 10.51
CA ILE A 5 5.85 1.49 10.40
C ILE A 5 5.94 1.08 8.94
N VAL A 6 6.49 -0.10 8.69
CA VAL A 6 6.56 -0.70 7.35
C VAL A 6 5.55 -1.84 7.29
N CYS A 7 4.69 -1.85 6.27
CA CYS A 7 3.70 -2.90 6.04
C CYS A 7 3.86 -3.38 4.61
N ASN A 8 4.17 -4.66 4.44
CA ASN A 8 4.32 -5.31 3.14
C ASN A 8 3.53 -6.62 3.15
N VAL A 9 2.93 -6.97 2.01
CA VAL A 9 2.60 -8.35 1.67
C VAL A 9 3.84 -8.95 1.01
N ILE A 10 4.22 -10.17 1.41
CA ILE A 10 5.39 -10.84 0.87
C ILE A 10 5.09 -12.34 0.75
N SER A 11 5.56 -12.96 -0.32
CA SER A 11 5.56 -14.40 -0.48
C SER A 11 6.53 -15.07 0.50
N LEU A 12 6.39 -16.38 0.69
CA LEU A 12 7.25 -17.14 1.61
C LEU A 12 8.73 -17.12 1.17
N ASP A 13 8.98 -17.04 -0.13
CA ASP A 13 10.30 -16.96 -0.75
C ASP A 13 10.82 -15.53 -0.93
N GLY A 14 10.13 -14.52 -0.38
CA GLY A 14 10.67 -13.17 -0.19
C GLY A 14 10.35 -12.15 -1.27
N TYR A 15 9.36 -12.39 -2.12
CA TYR A 15 8.95 -11.47 -3.18
C TYR A 15 7.71 -10.67 -2.79
N PHE A 16 7.67 -9.39 -3.20
CA PHE A 16 6.56 -8.47 -2.94
C PHE A 16 5.66 -8.24 -4.18
N GLU A 17 5.97 -8.92 -5.28
CA GLU A 17 5.24 -8.90 -6.55
C GLU A 17 5.42 -10.24 -7.28
N GLY A 18 4.46 -10.58 -8.14
CA GLY A 18 4.55 -11.74 -9.02
C GLY A 18 5.37 -11.46 -10.29
N PRO A 19 5.52 -12.47 -11.17
CA PRO A 19 6.18 -12.30 -12.47
C PRO A 19 5.59 -11.15 -13.28
N GLY A 20 6.44 -10.29 -13.85
CA GLY A 20 6.00 -9.14 -14.63
C GLY A 20 5.54 -7.95 -13.78
N GLU A 21 6.04 -7.81 -12.56
CA GLU A 21 5.68 -6.73 -11.62
C GLU A 21 4.20 -6.75 -11.22
N ASP A 22 3.57 -7.93 -11.29
CA ASP A 22 2.15 -8.10 -11.00
C ASP A 22 1.91 -8.21 -9.49
N VAL A 23 1.56 -7.08 -8.88
CA VAL A 23 1.19 -7.03 -7.47
C VAL A 23 -0.10 -7.82 -7.19
N MET A 24 -1.01 -7.96 -8.17
CA MET A 24 -2.29 -8.67 -8.00
C MET A 24 -2.11 -10.18 -7.88
N ALA A 25 -0.92 -10.70 -8.17
CA ALA A 25 -0.56 -12.08 -7.87
C ALA A 25 -0.38 -12.35 -6.35
N MET A 26 -0.34 -11.30 -5.52
CA MET A 26 -0.20 -11.42 -4.06
C MET A 26 -1.54 -11.67 -3.35
N PRO A 27 -1.52 -12.38 -2.21
CA PRO A 27 -2.75 -12.72 -1.48
C PRO A 27 -3.30 -11.50 -0.72
N PHE A 28 -4.14 -10.71 -1.39
CA PHE A 28 -4.89 -9.60 -0.80
C PHE A 28 -6.22 -10.07 -0.21
N ASP A 29 -6.17 -10.97 0.78
CA ASP A 29 -7.37 -11.48 1.43
C ASP A 29 -7.98 -10.49 2.44
N HIS A 30 -9.07 -10.91 3.08
CA HIS A 30 -9.74 -10.12 4.11
C HIS A 30 -8.83 -9.81 5.30
N GLY A 31 -7.96 -10.75 5.72
CA GLY A 31 -7.06 -10.55 6.84
C GLY A 31 -6.00 -9.49 6.55
N PHE A 32 -5.43 -9.49 5.35
CA PHE A 32 -4.56 -8.41 4.88
C PHE A 32 -5.31 -7.07 4.88
N SER A 33 -6.52 -7.04 4.31
CA SER A 33 -7.32 -5.83 4.16
C SER A 33 -7.66 -5.19 5.51
N ASP A 34 -8.08 -6.00 6.49
CA ASP A 34 -8.39 -5.56 7.84
C ASP A 34 -7.16 -5.00 8.56
N TYR A 35 -6.03 -5.71 8.46
CA TYR A 35 -4.77 -5.26 9.05
C TYR A 35 -4.29 -3.95 8.42
N HIS A 36 -4.34 -3.84 7.08
CA HIS A 36 -3.94 -2.64 6.37
C HIS A 36 -4.82 -1.44 6.75
N ALA A 37 -6.13 -1.64 6.88
CA ALA A 37 -7.05 -0.61 7.36
C ALA A 37 -6.72 -0.19 8.80
N GLU A 38 -6.40 -1.13 9.70
CA GLU A 38 -5.95 -0.83 11.07
C GLU A 38 -4.69 0.06 11.09
N ARG A 39 -3.73 -0.23 10.20
CA ARG A 39 -2.50 0.57 10.06
C ARG A 39 -2.79 1.96 9.49
N LEU A 40 -3.62 2.08 8.46
CA LEU A 40 -4.03 3.37 7.89
C LEU A 40 -4.84 4.22 8.88
N ARG A 41 -5.64 3.61 9.77
CA ARG A 41 -6.35 4.34 10.83
C ARG A 41 -5.41 4.96 11.85
N ALA A 42 -4.30 4.29 12.16
CA ALA A 42 -3.31 4.74 13.13
C ALA A 42 -2.25 5.69 12.54
N ALA A 43 -2.18 5.80 11.21
CA ALA A 43 -1.17 6.59 10.51
C ALA A 43 -1.73 7.95 10.06
N ASP A 44 -0.96 9.02 10.30
CA ASP A 44 -1.25 10.36 9.78
C ASP A 44 -0.58 10.61 8.41
N THR A 45 0.33 9.73 7.99
CA THR A 45 1.16 9.92 6.78
C THR A 45 1.46 8.58 6.14
N LEU A 46 1.20 8.48 4.84
CA LEU A 46 1.54 7.32 4.02
C LEU A 46 2.78 7.66 3.18
N LEU A 47 3.79 6.78 3.19
CA LEU A 47 4.99 6.93 2.38
C LEU A 47 5.01 5.85 1.30
N LEU A 48 5.11 6.27 0.05
CA LEU A 48 5.14 5.38 -1.11
C LEU A 48 6.33 5.73 -2.01
N GLY A 49 6.94 4.70 -2.60
CA GLY A 49 7.82 4.88 -3.75
C GLY A 49 7.04 5.36 -4.98
N ARG A 50 7.76 5.83 -6.00
CA ARG A 50 7.13 6.37 -7.23
C ARG A 50 6.16 5.39 -7.89
N THR A 51 6.58 4.16 -8.18
CA THR A 51 5.75 3.17 -8.90
C THR A 51 4.49 2.80 -8.11
N PRO A 52 4.58 2.42 -6.81
CA PRO A 52 3.37 2.21 -6.00
C PRO A 52 2.49 3.46 -5.90
N HIS A 53 3.07 4.67 -5.81
CA HIS A 53 2.28 5.90 -5.80
C HIS A 53 1.48 6.09 -7.10
N GLU A 54 2.09 5.88 -8.27
CA GLU A 54 1.40 6.00 -9.57
C GLU A 54 0.24 4.99 -9.67
N GLY A 55 0.46 3.73 -9.29
CA GLY A 55 -0.58 2.70 -9.28
C GLY A 55 -1.68 2.96 -8.25
N PHE A 56 -1.32 3.40 -7.04
CA PHE A 56 -2.31 3.76 -6.02
C PHE A 56 -3.15 4.94 -6.49
N ARG A 57 -2.53 5.97 -7.08
CA ARG A 57 -3.19 7.18 -7.55
C ARG A 57 -4.17 6.92 -8.69
N SER A 58 -3.88 5.96 -9.56
CA SER A 58 -4.78 5.63 -10.67
C SER A 58 -5.99 4.81 -10.22
N TYR A 59 -5.84 3.97 -9.19
CA TYR A 59 -6.88 3.02 -8.76
C TYR A 59 -7.72 3.50 -7.57
N TRP A 60 -7.10 3.86 -6.44
CA TRP A 60 -7.83 4.06 -5.18
C TRP A 60 -8.83 5.23 -5.16
N PRO A 61 -8.59 6.40 -5.79
CA PRO A 61 -9.51 7.53 -5.65
C PRO A 61 -10.91 7.27 -6.16
N THR A 62 -11.04 6.45 -7.19
CA THR A 62 -12.36 6.15 -7.79
C THR A 62 -13.20 5.29 -6.85
N ILE A 63 -12.58 4.52 -5.97
CA ILE A 63 -13.26 3.66 -5.01
C ILE A 63 -13.92 4.46 -3.88
N ALA A 64 -13.41 5.64 -3.52
CA ALA A 64 -13.89 6.41 -2.36
C ALA A 64 -15.42 6.64 -2.37
N ASP A 65 -15.94 6.87 -3.58
CA ASP A 65 -17.33 7.25 -3.85
C ASP A 65 -18.11 6.14 -4.60
N ASP A 66 -17.50 4.98 -4.84
CA ASP A 66 -18.16 3.84 -5.48
C ASP A 66 -19.12 3.15 -4.49
N SER A 67 -20.43 3.28 -4.71
CA SER A 67 -21.44 2.69 -3.82
C SER A 67 -21.42 1.16 -3.79
N ASP A 68 -20.94 0.54 -4.87
CA ASP A 68 -20.90 -0.92 -5.03
C ASP A 68 -19.64 -1.52 -4.37
N ALA A 69 -18.64 -0.70 -4.07
CA ALA A 69 -17.42 -1.14 -3.40
C ALA A 69 -17.66 -1.50 -1.92
N PRO A 70 -16.95 -2.52 -1.40
CA PRO A 70 -16.99 -2.88 0.02
C PRO A 70 -16.74 -1.67 0.93
N PRO A 71 -17.46 -1.54 2.07
CA PRO A 71 -17.30 -0.40 2.96
C PRO A 71 -15.85 -0.17 3.44
N LEU A 72 -15.10 -1.25 3.66
CA LEU A 72 -13.70 -1.20 4.09
C LEU A 72 -12.79 -0.61 3.01
N GLU A 73 -12.96 -1.02 1.76
CA GLU A 73 -12.17 -0.49 0.63
C GLU A 73 -12.43 0.99 0.40
N ARG A 74 -13.69 1.43 0.53
CA ARG A 74 -14.02 2.85 0.49
C ARG A 74 -13.38 3.64 1.63
N GLU A 75 -13.29 3.06 2.83
CA GLU A 75 -12.58 3.67 3.95
C GLU A 75 -11.08 3.81 3.66
N VAL A 76 -10.45 2.73 3.20
CA VAL A 76 -9.03 2.69 2.83
C VAL A 76 -8.75 3.74 1.75
N SER A 77 -9.57 3.81 0.72
CA SER A 77 -9.50 4.82 -0.33
C SER A 77 -9.52 6.24 0.25
N ARG A 78 -10.57 6.60 1.00
CA ARG A 78 -10.71 7.95 1.59
C ARG A 78 -9.54 8.32 2.50
N ARG A 79 -9.02 7.38 3.29
CA ARG A 79 -7.88 7.62 4.18
C ARG A 79 -6.57 7.74 3.41
N GLY A 80 -6.33 6.85 2.46
CA GLY A 80 -5.13 6.85 1.62
C GLY A 80 -5.04 8.14 0.80
N THR A 81 -6.09 8.49 0.06
CA THR A 81 -6.11 9.66 -0.82
C THR A 81 -6.03 10.98 -0.07
N ARG A 82 -6.55 11.07 1.16
CA ARG A 82 -6.39 12.27 2.02
C ARG A 82 -4.93 12.65 2.26
N THR A 83 -4.02 11.68 2.24
CA THR A 83 -2.60 11.96 2.49
C THR A 83 -1.90 12.59 1.30
N TRP A 84 -2.44 12.49 0.08
CA TRP A 84 -1.72 12.84 -1.15
C TRP A 84 -1.64 14.34 -1.43
N ASP A 85 -2.61 15.13 -0.99
CA ASP A 85 -2.55 16.59 -1.02
C ASP A 85 -1.68 17.10 0.14
N GLY A 86 -0.37 16.90 0.02
CA GLY A 86 0.63 17.45 0.95
C GLY A 86 1.62 16.44 1.52
N SER A 87 1.44 15.12 1.31
CA SER A 87 2.52 14.17 1.59
C SER A 87 3.64 14.37 0.58
N GLY A 88 4.75 14.97 1.01
CA GLY A 88 5.98 14.91 0.25
C GLY A 88 6.30 13.45 -0.07
N LEU A 89 6.43 13.12 -1.35
CA LEU A 89 6.87 11.81 -1.81
C LEU A 89 8.25 11.53 -1.17
N VAL A 90 8.30 10.70 -0.13
CA VAL A 90 9.57 10.22 0.40
C VAL A 90 9.94 8.98 -0.40
N LEU A 91 10.82 9.17 -1.37
CA LEU A 91 11.37 8.09 -2.18
C LEU A 91 12.33 7.27 -1.32
N VAL A 92 11.85 6.14 -0.79
CA VAL A 92 12.69 5.16 -0.10
C VAL A 92 13.12 4.11 -1.12
N ARG A 93 14.38 4.19 -1.59
CA ARG A 93 15.01 3.12 -2.36
C ARG A 93 15.69 2.16 -1.38
N TYR A 94 15.09 1.01 -1.11
CA TYR A 94 15.82 -0.11 -0.53
C TYR A 94 16.25 -1.04 -1.67
N ALA A 95 17.56 -1.25 -1.81
CA ALA A 95 18.09 -2.36 -2.59
C ALA A 95 18.29 -3.52 -1.61
N VAL A 96 17.58 -4.62 -1.81
CA VAL A 96 17.93 -5.89 -1.17
C VAL A 96 18.94 -6.54 -2.10
N GLU A 97 20.23 -6.44 -1.76
CA GLU A 97 21.24 -7.23 -2.44
C GLU A 97 20.97 -8.71 -2.14
N PRO A 98 20.86 -9.59 -3.17
CA PRO A 98 20.74 -11.01 -2.92
C PRO A 98 22.02 -11.45 -2.21
N THR A 99 21.88 -12.02 -1.00
CA THR A 99 22.98 -12.74 -0.37
C THR A 99 23.40 -13.86 -1.31
N ARG A 100 24.60 -13.71 -1.90
CA ARG A 100 25.26 -14.79 -2.63
C ARG A 100 25.46 -15.97 -1.69
N SER A 101 24.88 -17.12 -2.04
CA SER A 101 25.24 -18.43 -1.49
C SER A 101 26.68 -18.80 -1.83
#